data_AF-A0A4Q1K637-F1
#
_entry.id   AF-A0A4Q1K637-F1
#
_cell.length_a   1.000
_cell.length_b   1.000
_cell.length_c   1.000
_cell.angle_alpha   90.00
_cell.angle_beta   90.00
_cell.angle_gamma   90.00
#
_symmetry.space_group_name_H-M   'P 1'
#
loop_
_entity.id
_entity.type
_entity.pdbx_description
1 polymer ?
#
loop_
_entity_poly.entity_id
_entity_poly.type
_entity_poly.pdbx_seq_one_letter_code
_entity_poly.pdbx_strand_id
1 'polypeptide(L)'
;MKKYLMLLIVAFSFSNCDLGGDDNPRFHLELLPVETATLPAEFKRDSIYELPIQFNRPTNCYIYDGFYYEKDRNERIIAVQTSVVEQSDCGASPVNPMVKILRFKPTLEDVYVFKLWKGKNTNGSDIFEEIEIPVIP
;
A
#
# COMPACT_ATOMS: atom_id res chain seq x y z
N MET A 1 60.68 17.21 16.53
CA MET A 1 59.91 17.59 17.74
C MET A 1 59.24 18.91 17.41
N LYS A 2 57.95 19.19 17.50
CA LYS A 2 56.79 18.69 18.26
C LYS A 2 55.58 19.21 17.43
N LYS A 3 54.65 18.35 16.98
CA LYS A 3 53.22 18.32 17.38
C LYS A 3 52.63 19.75 17.50
N TYR A 4 51.56 20.15 16.82
CA TYR A 4 50.20 19.71 17.11
C TYR A 4 49.26 19.84 15.91
N LEU A 5 48.64 18.70 15.62
CA LEU A 5 47.41 18.47 14.87
C LEU A 5 46.28 19.33 15.47
N MET A 6 45.78 20.32 14.72
CA MET A 6 44.54 21.03 15.08
C MET A 6 43.37 20.30 14.42
N LEU A 7 42.97 19.19 15.05
CA LEU A 7 41.79 18.40 14.70
C LEU A 7 40.55 19.16 15.19
N LEU A 8 39.84 19.82 14.27
CA LEU A 8 38.56 20.46 14.56
C LEU A 8 37.48 19.36 14.59
N ILE A 9 37.31 18.70 15.75
CA ILE A 9 36.18 17.81 16.01
C ILE A 9 34.96 18.71 16.19
N VAL A 10 34.21 18.92 15.12
CA VAL A 10 32.84 19.41 15.21
C VAL A 10 32.02 18.25 15.76
N ALA A 11 31.77 18.29 17.07
CA ALA A 11 30.79 17.42 17.71
C ALA A 11 29.40 17.81 17.19
N PHE A 12 29.01 17.21 16.06
CA PHE A 12 27.61 17.10 15.69
C PHE A 12 26.97 16.22 16.76
N SER A 13 26.39 16.89 17.76
CA SER A 13 25.44 16.27 18.66
C SER A 13 24.26 15.89 17.79
N PHE A 14 24.21 14.63 17.33
CA PHE A 14 22.97 14.06 16.82
C PHE A 14 22.00 14.11 17.99
N SER A 15 21.15 15.13 18.00
CA SER A 15 19.94 15.13 18.80
C SER A 15 19.10 13.96 18.30
N ASN A 16 19.26 12.79 18.93
CA ASN A 16 18.29 11.72 18.84
C ASN A 16 16.98 12.30 19.35
N CYS A 17 16.12 12.71 18.42
CA CYS A 17 14.75 13.04 18.71
C CYS A 17 14.06 11.70 18.96
N ASP A 18 14.09 11.24 20.21
CA ASP A 18 13.27 10.11 20.65
C ASP A 18 11.82 10.59 20.73
N LEU A 19 11.13 10.54 19.59
CA LEU A 19 9.70 10.79 19.52
C LEU A 19 8.99 9.50 19.96
N GLY A 20 8.98 9.23 21.26
CA GLY A 20 8.37 8.02 21.80
C GLY A 20 7.95 8.19 23.26
N GLY A 21 6.89 8.95 23.52
CA GLY A 21 6.16 8.80 24.78
C GLY A 21 5.51 7.42 24.82
N ASP A 22 5.70 6.70 25.93
CA ASP A 22 5.32 5.29 26.18
C ASP A 22 3.79 5.02 26.09
N ASP A 23 2.97 6.04 25.84
CA ASP A 23 1.49 5.99 25.83
C ASP A 23 0.85 6.05 24.44
N ASN A 24 1.61 6.15 23.34
CA ASN A 24 1.02 6.07 22.01
C ASN A 24 0.78 4.61 21.59
N PRO A 25 -0.42 4.24 21.09
CA PRO A 25 -0.65 2.91 20.56
C PRO A 25 0.33 2.66 19.41
N ARG A 26 1.10 1.59 19.54
CA ARG A 26 2.07 1.18 18.52
C ARG A 26 1.30 0.59 17.34
N PHE A 27 1.69 0.99 16.14
CA PHE A 27 1.13 0.45 14.91
C PHE A 27 2.19 0.36 13.82
N HIS A 28 1.99 -0.56 12.88
CA HIS A 28 2.79 -0.67 11.67
C HIS A 28 1.91 -0.71 10.42
N LEU A 29 2.48 -0.37 9.27
CA LEU A 29 1.81 -0.50 7.98
C LEU A 29 2.04 -1.88 7.41
N GLU A 30 0.97 -2.49 6.90
CA GLU A 30 1.01 -3.80 6.27
C GLU A 30 0.13 -3.83 5.02
N LEU A 31 0.64 -4.45 3.96
CA LEU A 31 -0.11 -4.68 2.73
C LEU A 31 -0.89 -5.98 2.84
N LEU A 32 -2.19 -5.90 2.54
CA LEU A 32 -3.07 -7.04 2.38
C LEU A 32 -3.30 -7.34 0.89
N PRO A 33 -3.40 -8.64 0.53
CA PRO A 33 -3.68 -9.05 -0.83
C PRO A 33 -5.07 -8.58 -1.27
N VAL A 34 -5.18 -8.23 -2.54
CA VAL A 34 -6.48 -8.00 -3.17
C VAL A 34 -7.12 -9.36 -3.40
N GLU A 35 -8.28 -9.60 -2.79
CA GLU A 35 -9.06 -10.82 -3.00
C GLU A 35 -9.66 -10.80 -4.42
N THR A 36 -10.48 -9.79 -4.71
CA THR A 36 -11.06 -9.54 -6.04
C THR A 36 -11.15 -8.05 -6.32
N ALA A 37 -11.22 -7.69 -7.60
CA ALA A 37 -11.55 -6.34 -8.04
C ALA A 37 -12.68 -6.42 -9.08
N THR A 38 -13.69 -5.56 -8.95
CA THR A 38 -14.73 -5.41 -9.97
C THR A 38 -14.29 -4.32 -10.94
N LEU A 39 -13.84 -4.73 -12.13
CA LEU A 39 -13.39 -3.87 -13.21
C LEU A 39 -14.41 -3.92 -14.37
N PRO A 40 -14.65 -2.81 -15.09
CA PRO A 40 -15.48 -2.83 -16.28
C PRO A 40 -14.76 -3.55 -17.42
N ALA A 41 -15.50 -3.98 -18.45
CA ALA A 41 -14.91 -4.59 -19.64
C ALA A 41 -14.09 -3.59 -20.48
N GLU A 42 -14.44 -2.30 -20.41
CA GLU A 42 -13.76 -1.20 -21.08
C GLU A 42 -13.93 0.08 -20.28
N PHE A 43 -13.00 1.01 -20.47
CA PHE A 43 -13.09 2.35 -19.91
C PHE A 43 -13.36 3.38 -21.00
N LYS A 44 -14.10 4.43 -20.67
CA LYS A 44 -14.19 5.64 -21.48
C LYS A 44 -13.16 6.65 -20.99
N ARG A 45 -12.41 7.24 -21.93
CA ARG A 45 -11.45 8.30 -21.62
C ARG A 45 -12.11 9.41 -20.79
N ASP A 46 -11.35 9.91 -19.83
CA ASP A 46 -11.72 11.01 -18.95
C ASP A 46 -12.97 10.81 -18.07
N SER A 47 -13.54 9.61 -18.06
CA SER A 47 -14.65 9.25 -17.17
C SER A 47 -14.14 8.69 -15.84
N ILE A 48 -14.83 8.99 -14.75
CA ILE A 48 -14.47 8.49 -13.41
C ILE A 48 -15.21 7.19 -13.16
N TYR A 49 -14.46 6.16 -12.80
CA TYR A 49 -14.95 4.85 -12.43
C TYR A 49 -14.72 4.60 -10.94
N GLU A 50 -15.70 3.95 -10.32
CA GLU A 50 -15.58 3.40 -8.98
C GLU A 50 -15.30 1.92 -9.14
N LEU A 51 -14.13 1.48 -8.66
CA LEU A 51 -13.65 0.12 -8.76
C LEU A 51 -13.74 -0.52 -7.37
N PRO A 52 -14.77 -1.34 -7.09
CA PRO A 52 -14.85 -2.11 -5.86
C PRO A 52 -13.70 -3.10 -5.74
N ILE A 53 -12.93 -3.00 -4.67
CA ILE A 53 -11.82 -3.90 -4.32
C ILE A 53 -12.18 -4.61 -3.03
N GLN A 54 -12.10 -5.94 -3.06
CA GLN A 54 -12.35 -6.80 -1.92
C GLN A 54 -11.04 -7.29 -1.30
N PHE A 55 -11.01 -7.39 0.02
CA PHE A 55 -9.88 -7.96 0.76
C PHE A 55 -10.32 -8.54 2.09
N ASN A 56 -9.55 -9.50 2.58
CA ASN A 56 -9.78 -10.15 3.87
C ASN A 56 -8.84 -9.57 4.91
N ARG A 57 -9.39 -9.17 6.06
CA ARG A 57 -8.58 -8.77 7.21
C ARG A 57 -8.29 -9.99 8.07
N PRO A 58 -7.02 -10.21 8.48
CA PRO A 58 -6.70 -11.31 9.40
C PRO A 58 -7.39 -11.17 10.76
N THR A 59 -7.39 -9.96 11.34
CA THR A 59 -8.01 -9.66 12.64
C THR A 59 -8.67 -8.29 12.63
N ASN A 60 -9.41 -7.95 13.69
CA ASN A 60 -9.99 -6.62 13.87
C ASN A 60 -8.94 -5.50 14.08
N CYS A 61 -7.68 -5.84 14.36
CA CYS A 61 -6.58 -4.89 14.49
C CYS A 61 -6.06 -4.35 13.16
N TYR A 62 -6.44 -4.96 12.04
CA TYR A 62 -6.14 -4.44 10.71
C TYR A 62 -7.18 -3.36 10.37
N ILE A 63 -6.71 -2.12 10.27
CA ILE A 63 -7.53 -0.96 9.94
C ILE A 63 -7.18 -0.55 8.52
N TYR A 64 -8.19 -0.44 7.65
CA TYR A 64 -7.98 0.06 6.29
C TYR A 64 -7.41 1.47 6.33
N ASP A 65 -6.25 1.65 5.70
CA ASP A 65 -5.50 2.91 5.66
C ASP A 65 -5.41 3.48 4.24
N GLY A 66 -5.82 2.72 3.23
CA GLY A 66 -5.85 3.17 1.84
C GLY A 66 -5.55 2.05 0.87
N PHE A 67 -5.31 2.45 -0.38
CA PHE A 67 -4.70 1.56 -1.36
C PHE A 67 -3.22 1.93 -1.51
N TYR A 68 -2.36 0.92 -1.48
CA TYR A 68 -1.06 1.07 -2.11
C TYR A 68 -1.30 1.15 -3.61
N TYR A 69 -0.83 2.21 -4.25
CA TYR A 69 -1.09 2.50 -5.64
C TYR A 69 0.17 3.02 -6.32
N GLU A 70 0.75 2.20 -7.17
CA GLU A 70 1.91 2.56 -7.97
C GLU A 70 1.52 2.62 -9.45
N LYS A 71 2.05 3.64 -10.12
CA LYS A 71 1.73 3.97 -11.51
C LYS A 71 3.01 3.96 -12.33
N ASP A 72 3.01 3.16 -13.39
CA ASP A 72 3.95 3.28 -14.50
C ASP A 72 3.17 3.36 -15.82
N ARG A 73 3.15 4.53 -16.47
CA ARG A 73 2.37 4.80 -17.70
C ARG A 73 0.90 4.34 -17.63
N ASN A 74 0.56 3.22 -18.29
CA ASN A 74 -0.75 2.55 -18.35
C ASN A 74 -0.87 1.38 -17.35
N GLU A 75 0.21 0.98 -16.69
CA GLU A 75 0.20 -0.04 -15.64
C GLU A 75 -0.17 0.55 -14.27
N ARG A 76 -0.95 -0.20 -13.49
CA ARG A 76 -1.37 0.14 -12.14
C ARG A 76 -1.15 -1.04 -11.21
N ILE A 77 -0.20 -0.90 -10.29
CA ILE A 77 -0.02 -1.88 -9.21
C ILE A 77 -0.89 -1.46 -8.03
N ILE A 78 -1.70 -2.40 -7.54
CA ILE A 78 -2.69 -2.14 -6.50
C ILE A 78 -2.58 -3.19 -5.40
N ALA A 79 -2.44 -2.73 -4.15
CA ALA A 79 -2.61 -3.54 -2.95
C ALA A 79 -3.47 -2.77 -1.93
N VAL A 80 -3.95 -3.46 -0.90
CA VAL A 80 -4.66 -2.79 0.20
C VAL A 80 -3.67 -2.45 1.30
N GLN A 81 -3.55 -1.18 1.67
CA GLN A 81 -2.73 -0.76 2.80
C GLN A 81 -3.57 -0.75 4.08
N THR A 82 -3.00 -1.30 5.14
CA THR A 82 -3.61 -1.30 6.47
C THR A 82 -2.65 -0.78 7.52
N SER A 83 -3.20 -0.12 8.53
CA SER A 83 -2.54 0.14 9.80
C SER A 83 -2.91 -0.98 10.76
N VAL A 84 -1.91 -1.69 11.27
CA VAL A 84 -2.08 -2.80 12.20
C VAL A 84 -1.75 -2.32 13.60
N VAL A 85 -2.73 -2.34 14.50
CA VAL A 85 -2.52 -1.95 15.90
C VAL A 85 -1.83 -3.11 16.65
N GLU A 86 -0.68 -2.82 17.27
CA GLU A 86 0.10 -3.78 18.07
C GLU A 86 -0.53 -3.93 19.47
N GLN A 87 -1.58 -4.73 19.59
CA GLN A 87 -2.22 -5.06 20.86
C GLN A 87 -2.49 -6.56 21.01
N SER A 88 -2.59 -7.04 22.24
CA SER A 88 -2.71 -8.47 22.56
C SER A 88 -4.13 -9.03 22.38
N ASP A 89 -5.15 -8.18 22.29
CA ASP A 89 -6.57 -8.55 22.31
C ASP A 89 -7.25 -8.44 20.92
N CYS A 90 -6.48 -8.61 19.84
CA CYS A 90 -7.02 -8.68 18.49
C CYS A 90 -8.02 -9.84 18.34
N GLY A 91 -9.28 -9.50 18.11
CA GLY A 91 -10.35 -10.45 17.83
C GLY A 91 -10.38 -10.89 16.36
N ALA A 92 -11.12 -11.97 16.09
CA ALA A 92 -11.37 -12.41 14.71
C ALA A 92 -12.04 -11.30 13.90
N SER A 93 -11.62 -11.12 12.64
CA SER A 93 -12.34 -10.25 11.70
C SER A 93 -13.68 -10.91 11.29
N PRO A 94 -14.72 -10.14 10.93
CA PRO A 94 -15.89 -10.69 10.26
C PRO A 94 -15.51 -11.56 9.07
N VAL A 95 -16.27 -12.65 8.87
CA VAL A 95 -16.06 -13.68 7.83
C VAL A 95 -16.18 -13.11 6.41
N ASN A 96 -16.86 -11.98 6.25
CA ASN A 96 -17.07 -11.38 4.93
C ASN A 96 -15.89 -10.49 4.52
N PRO A 97 -15.46 -10.55 3.25
CA PRO A 97 -14.48 -9.62 2.71
C PRO A 97 -14.93 -8.18 2.90
N MET A 98 -14.00 -7.30 3.26
CA MET A 98 -14.24 -5.87 3.22
C MET A 98 -14.22 -5.39 1.78
N VAL A 99 -15.09 -4.42 1.46
CA VAL A 99 -15.12 -3.76 0.15
C VAL A 99 -14.73 -2.30 0.31
N LYS A 100 -13.79 -1.84 -0.51
CA LYS A 100 -13.37 -0.43 -0.60
C LYS A 100 -13.35 0.02 -2.05
N ILE A 101 -13.63 1.30 -2.28
CA ILE A 101 -13.77 1.87 -3.62
C ILE A 101 -12.50 2.60 -4.01
N LEU A 102 -11.84 2.13 -5.07
CA LEU A 102 -10.79 2.86 -5.74
C LEU A 102 -11.42 3.72 -6.85
N ARG A 103 -11.24 5.03 -6.80
CA ARG A 103 -11.67 5.93 -7.88
C ARG A 103 -10.59 6.01 -8.94
N PHE A 104 -10.93 5.71 -10.17
CA PHE A 104 -10.00 5.66 -11.28
C PHE A 104 -10.49 6.50 -12.46
N LYS A 105 -9.59 7.25 -13.08
CA LYS A 105 -9.85 8.05 -14.28
C LYS A 105 -8.80 7.72 -15.34
N PRO A 106 -9.15 7.03 -16.44
CA PRO A 106 -8.21 6.75 -17.51
C PRO A 106 -8.00 7.98 -18.37
N THR A 107 -6.74 8.35 -18.59
CA THR A 107 -6.35 9.54 -19.37
C THR A 107 -5.58 9.20 -20.65
N LEU A 108 -5.31 7.91 -20.89
CA LEU A 108 -4.58 7.43 -22.06
C LEU A 108 -5.57 6.61 -22.90
N GLU A 109 -5.58 6.79 -24.23
CA GLU A 109 -6.23 5.83 -25.15
C GLU A 109 -5.28 4.67 -25.36
N ASP A 110 -5.14 3.85 -24.33
CA ASP A 110 -4.28 2.68 -24.31
C ASP A 110 -4.94 1.60 -23.46
N VAL A 111 -4.45 0.37 -23.54
CA VAL A 111 -4.86 -0.72 -22.66
C VAL A 111 -4.23 -0.51 -21.29
N TYR A 112 -5.04 -0.39 -20.24
CA TYR A 112 -4.52 -0.32 -18.88
C TYR A 112 -4.28 -1.72 -18.33
N VAL A 113 -3.10 -1.93 -17.73
CA VAL A 113 -2.74 -3.20 -17.08
C VAL A 113 -2.86 -3.02 -15.57
N PHE A 114 -3.85 -3.68 -14.96
CA PHE A 114 -4.05 -3.68 -13.51
C PHE A 114 -3.34 -4.89 -12.92
N LYS A 115 -2.30 -4.65 -12.12
CA LYS A 115 -1.53 -5.66 -11.38
C LYS A 115 -2.02 -5.69 -9.94
N LEU A 116 -2.98 -6.57 -9.66
CA LEU A 116 -3.56 -6.76 -8.33
C LEU A 116 -2.61 -7.63 -7.49
N TRP A 117 -2.02 -7.07 -6.44
CA TRP A 117 -1.06 -7.79 -5.60
C TRP A 117 -1.73 -8.90 -4.79
N LYS A 118 -1.13 -10.09 -4.82
CA LYS A 118 -1.64 -11.33 -4.19
C LYS A 118 -0.75 -11.85 -3.06
N GLY A 119 0.25 -11.09 -2.64
CA GLY A 119 1.21 -11.52 -1.64
C GLY A 119 2.60 -11.75 -2.23
N LYS A 120 3.45 -12.40 -1.44
CA LYS A 120 4.79 -12.84 -1.84
C LYS A 120 4.85 -14.35 -1.95
N ASN A 121 5.64 -14.85 -2.90
CA ASN A 121 5.96 -16.27 -3.00
C ASN A 121 7.00 -16.69 -1.94
N THR A 122 7.39 -17.97 -1.93
CA THR A 122 8.38 -18.53 -1.00
C THR A 122 9.77 -17.88 -1.09
N ASN A 123 10.09 -17.21 -2.20
CA ASN A 123 11.35 -16.52 -2.43
C ASN A 123 11.25 -15.02 -2.07
N GLY A 124 10.10 -14.55 -1.57
CA GLY A 124 9.86 -13.14 -1.24
C GLY A 124 9.52 -12.25 -2.44
N SER A 125 9.34 -12.81 -3.64
CA SER A 125 8.96 -12.04 -4.83
C SER A 125 7.44 -11.83 -4.86
N ASP A 126 7.03 -10.65 -5.33
CA ASP A 126 5.62 -10.29 -5.41
C ASP A 126 4.88 -11.09 -6.48
N ILE A 127 3.63 -11.45 -6.17
CA ILE A 127 2.71 -12.15 -7.05
C ILE A 127 1.61 -11.17 -7.44
N PHE A 128 1.28 -11.10 -8.72
CA PHE A 128 0.21 -10.25 -9.25
C PHE A 128 -0.79 -11.09 -10.05
N GLU A 129 -2.07 -10.74 -9.91
CA GLU A 129 -3.09 -11.04 -10.93
C GLU A 129 -3.15 -9.84 -11.88
N GLU A 130 -2.92 -10.08 -13.16
CA GLU A 130 -2.88 -9.03 -14.18
C GLU A 130 -4.17 -9.03 -15.02
N ILE A 131 -4.78 -7.86 -15.15
CA ILE A 131 -6.02 -7.67 -15.92
C ILE A 131 -5.84 -6.49 -16.87
N GLU A 132 -6.06 -6.74 -18.16
CA GLU A 132 -5.95 -5.74 -19.23
C GLU A 132 -7.32 -5.19 -19.61
N ILE A 133 -7.51 -3.87 -19.50
CA ILE A 133 -8.77 -3.20 -19.84
C ILE A 133 -8.52 -2.10 -20.89
N PRO A 134 -9.15 -2.15 -22.07
CA PRO A 134 -8.99 -1.13 -23.10
C PRO A 134 -9.68 0.19 -22.72
N VAL A 135 -9.15 1.30 -23.24
CA VAL A 135 -9.79 2.62 -23.16
C VAL A 135 -10.33 3.04 -24.53
N ILE A 136 -11.63 3.29 -24.60
CA ILE A 136 -12.32 3.86 -25.74
C ILE A 136 -12.43 5.40 -25.61
N PRO A 137 -12.52 6.13 -26.74
CA PRO A 137 -12.68 7.59 -26.75
C PRO A 137 -13.93 8.12 -26.02
#